data_AF-A0A0S2FDE3-F1
#
_entry.id   AF-A0A0S2FDE3-F1
#
_cell.length_a   1.000
_cell.length_b   1.000
_cell.length_c   1.000
_cell.angle_alpha   90.00
_cell.angle_beta   90.00
_cell.angle_gamma   90.00
#
_symmetry.space_group_name_H-M   'P 1'
#
loop_
_entity.id
_entity.type
_entity.pdbx_description
1 polymer ?
#
loop_
_entity_poly.entity_id
_entity_poly.type
_entity_poly.pdbx_seq_one_letter_code
_entity_poly.pdbx_strand_id
1 'polypeptide(L)'
;MPLRARLPASLIPCLALIGASVLPVATAQAPGREVPVYSYRVVARYPHDAGAFTQGLIFKDGFLYESTGMYGRSSVRKVRLADGKVLEKTDLPASVFGEGLTDRGQQLLVLTWTTQTGYIVKLPGLAVTGNFAYPGEGWGLARSADTIYMSDGTAQIRLLDPKSLRERSRIRVTFNGKPVPQLNELEWVDGELFANVWMTDSIVRIDPNSGRVVGRIDLGGLLARHGTRTRGADVLNGIAYDGARKRLFVTGKLWPDLFEIELMPPAPRAAKPR
;
A
#
# COMPACT_ATOMS: atom_id res chain seq x y z
N MET A 1 57.56 63.63 54.40
CA MET A 1 56.80 64.39 55.42
C MET A 1 55.50 64.90 54.80
N PRO A 2 54.40 64.98 55.55
CA PRO A 2 53.10 64.46 55.15
C PRO A 2 52.21 65.49 54.44
N LEU A 3 51.24 65.03 53.64
CA LEU A 3 49.87 65.54 53.74
C LEU A 3 48.87 64.54 53.16
N ARG A 4 47.94 64.11 54.02
CA ARG A 4 46.73 63.38 53.65
C ARG A 4 45.73 64.37 53.04
N ALA A 5 45.07 63.96 51.96
CA ALA A 5 43.77 64.52 51.57
C ALA A 5 42.82 63.35 51.29
N ARG A 6 41.70 63.31 52.03
CA ARG A 6 40.54 62.44 51.80
C ARG A 6 39.58 63.13 50.83
N LEU A 7 38.80 62.35 50.07
CA LEU A 7 37.40 62.54 49.61
C LEU A 7 37.10 61.56 48.45
N PRO A 8 35.83 61.28 48.06
CA PRO A 8 34.76 60.60 48.79
C PRO A 8 34.31 59.30 48.09
N ALA A 9 33.51 58.49 48.80
CA ALA A 9 32.92 57.24 48.34
C ALA A 9 31.98 57.43 47.13
N SER A 10 32.20 56.65 46.06
CA SER A 10 31.25 56.52 44.95
C SER A 10 30.53 55.18 45.03
N LEU A 11 29.20 55.27 45.10
CA LEU A 11 28.25 54.16 45.06
C LEU A 11 28.26 53.48 43.69
N ILE A 12 28.45 52.17 43.67
CA ILE A 12 28.31 51.31 42.49
C ILE A 12 26.82 50.96 42.35
N PRO A 13 26.14 51.26 41.23
CA PRO A 13 24.79 50.81 41.01
C PRO A 13 24.80 49.32 40.62
N CYS A 14 24.12 48.51 41.42
CA CYS A 14 23.89 47.10 41.17
C CYS A 14 22.86 46.95 40.04
N LEU A 15 23.30 46.64 38.81
CA LEU A 15 22.39 46.28 37.71
C LEU A 15 21.87 44.85 37.94
N ALA A 16 20.60 44.72 38.28
CA ALA A 16 19.89 43.45 38.29
C ALA A 16 19.67 42.95 36.85
N LEU A 17 20.31 41.83 36.48
CA LEU A 17 19.98 41.11 35.25
C LEU A 17 18.63 40.41 35.43
N ILE A 18 17.62 40.89 34.71
CA ILE A 18 16.33 40.21 34.56
C ILE A 18 16.50 39.16 33.45
N GLY A 19 16.64 37.88 33.85
CA GLY A 19 16.63 36.76 32.92
C GLY A 19 15.21 36.55 32.36
N ALA A 20 15.02 36.84 31.08
CA ALA A 20 13.78 36.51 30.38
C ALA A 20 13.73 35.00 30.10
N SER A 21 12.90 34.29 30.86
CA SER A 21 12.56 32.90 30.62
C SER A 21 11.70 32.78 29.36
N VAL A 22 12.31 32.33 28.26
CA VAL A 22 11.59 32.01 27.03
C VAL A 22 10.92 30.65 27.23
N LEU A 23 9.62 30.66 27.54
CA LEU A 23 8.82 29.43 27.58
C LEU A 23 8.65 28.89 26.15
N PRO A 24 8.81 27.58 25.92
CA PRO A 24 8.53 26.98 24.62
C PRO A 24 7.02 27.06 24.36
N VAL A 25 6.64 27.83 23.33
CA VAL A 25 5.28 27.83 22.81
C VAL A 25 5.04 26.46 22.19
N ALA A 26 4.26 25.62 22.87
CA ALA A 26 3.75 24.39 22.30
C ALA A 26 2.83 24.77 21.12
N THR A 27 3.31 24.56 19.89
CA THR A 27 2.46 24.69 18.71
C THR A 27 1.42 23.58 18.76
N ALA A 28 0.18 23.93 19.11
CA ALA A 28 -0.96 23.04 18.97
C ALA A 28 -1.07 22.65 17.48
N GLN A 29 -0.84 21.37 17.17
CA GLN A 29 -1.14 20.84 15.85
C GLN A 29 -2.62 21.10 15.55
N ALA A 30 -2.91 21.74 14.41
CA ALA A 30 -4.27 21.88 13.93
C ALA A 30 -4.95 20.49 13.94
N PRO A 31 -6.21 20.38 14.39
CA PRO A 31 -6.90 19.10 14.41
C PRO A 31 -6.86 18.51 13.00
N GLY A 32 -6.14 17.39 12.86
CA GLY A 32 -5.98 16.73 11.58
C GLY A 32 -7.36 16.40 11.02
N ARG A 33 -7.62 16.80 9.77
CA ARG A 33 -8.84 16.42 9.05
C ARG A 33 -9.05 14.92 9.16
N GLU A 34 -10.21 14.51 9.66
CA GLU A 34 -10.57 13.11 9.84
C GLU A 34 -10.41 12.35 8.51
N VAL A 35 -9.72 11.21 8.55
CA VAL A 35 -9.49 10.39 7.36
C VAL A 35 -10.83 9.77 6.94
N PRO A 36 -11.35 10.07 5.73
CA PRO A 36 -12.64 9.54 5.29
C PRO A 36 -12.61 8.02 5.18
N VAL A 37 -13.70 7.38 5.63
CA VAL A 37 -13.95 5.95 5.46
C VAL A 37 -14.98 5.78 4.34
N TYR A 38 -14.56 5.18 3.24
CA TYR A 38 -15.39 4.85 2.09
C TYR A 38 -16.02 3.48 2.29
N SER A 39 -17.30 3.36 1.96
CA SER A 39 -17.91 2.07 1.68
C SER A 39 -17.79 1.75 0.19
N TYR A 40 -18.46 0.70 -0.27
CA TYR A 40 -18.42 0.24 -1.66
C TYR A 40 -19.81 0.03 -2.22
N ARG A 41 -19.91 0.14 -3.54
CA ARG A 41 -21.00 -0.36 -4.35
C ARG A 41 -20.43 -1.37 -5.35
N VAL A 42 -20.97 -2.59 -5.38
CA VAL A 42 -20.60 -3.58 -6.41
C VAL A 42 -21.24 -3.19 -7.74
N VAL A 43 -20.42 -3.00 -8.76
CA VAL A 43 -20.83 -2.71 -10.13
C VAL A 43 -21.02 -4.00 -10.92
N ALA A 44 -20.07 -4.92 -10.77
CA ALA A 44 -20.09 -6.22 -11.44
C ALA A 44 -19.39 -7.28 -10.59
N ARG A 45 -19.70 -8.54 -10.87
CA ARG A 45 -19.09 -9.73 -10.28
C ARG A 45 -18.63 -10.65 -11.40
N TYR A 46 -17.42 -11.16 -11.28
CA TYR A 46 -16.78 -12.03 -12.26
C TYR A 46 -16.31 -13.32 -11.58
N PRO A 47 -16.28 -14.45 -12.31
CA PRO A 47 -15.71 -15.70 -11.78
C PRO A 47 -14.21 -15.54 -11.47
N HIS A 48 -13.77 -16.12 -10.37
CA HIS A 48 -12.37 -16.23 -9.98
C HIS A 48 -12.02 -17.67 -9.60
N ASP A 49 -10.77 -18.07 -9.80
CA ASP A 49 -10.31 -19.42 -9.49
C ASP A 49 -10.21 -19.62 -7.97
N ALA A 50 -11.13 -20.41 -7.40
CA ALA A 50 -11.11 -20.75 -5.98
C ALA A 50 -9.88 -21.58 -5.54
N GLY A 51 -9.05 -22.05 -6.48
CA GLY A 51 -7.75 -22.67 -6.23
C GLY A 51 -6.57 -21.70 -6.19
N ALA A 52 -6.78 -20.41 -6.50
CA ALA A 52 -5.75 -19.38 -6.56
C ALA A 52 -5.56 -18.68 -5.21
N PHE A 53 -4.35 -18.82 -4.64
CA PHE A 53 -3.96 -18.07 -3.45
C PHE A 53 -3.39 -16.71 -3.89
N THR A 54 -4.26 -15.78 -4.25
CA THR A 54 -3.91 -14.48 -4.86
C THR A 54 -2.94 -13.67 -4.00
N GLN A 55 -1.79 -13.29 -4.57
CA GLN A 55 -0.78 -12.47 -3.90
C GLN A 55 -0.40 -11.19 -4.65
N GLY A 56 -0.69 -11.10 -5.94
CA GLY A 56 -0.57 -9.86 -6.71
C GLY A 56 -1.54 -9.86 -7.88
N LEU A 57 -2.14 -8.71 -8.17
CA LEU A 57 -3.14 -8.59 -9.22
C LEU A 57 -2.97 -7.24 -9.94
N ILE A 58 -3.01 -7.24 -11.27
CA ILE A 58 -3.09 -5.99 -12.05
C ILE A 58 -4.08 -6.14 -13.21
N PHE A 59 -4.61 -5.02 -13.69
CA PHE A 59 -5.36 -4.97 -14.94
C PHE A 59 -4.52 -4.33 -16.05
N LYS A 60 -4.30 -5.05 -17.14
CA LYS A 60 -3.48 -4.58 -18.26
C LYS A 60 -4.02 -5.09 -19.59
N ASP A 61 -4.17 -4.18 -20.54
CA ASP A 61 -4.54 -4.47 -21.93
C ASP A 61 -5.80 -5.36 -22.08
N GLY A 62 -6.78 -5.16 -21.19
CA GLY A 62 -8.05 -5.91 -21.19
C GLY A 62 -8.04 -7.22 -20.40
N PHE A 63 -6.91 -7.60 -19.81
CA PHE A 63 -6.74 -8.84 -19.06
C PHE A 63 -6.35 -8.55 -17.62
N LEU A 64 -6.62 -9.52 -16.75
CA LEU A 64 -6.02 -9.59 -15.43
C LEU A 64 -4.68 -10.32 -15.54
N TYR A 65 -3.68 -9.85 -14.82
CA TYR A 65 -2.47 -10.61 -14.56
C TYR A 65 -2.38 -10.87 -13.07
N GLU A 66 -2.14 -12.12 -12.70
CA GLU A 66 -2.22 -12.58 -11.31
C GLU A 66 -0.96 -13.38 -10.96
N SER A 67 -0.42 -13.09 -9.77
CA SER A 67 0.55 -13.92 -9.08
C SER A 67 -0.15 -14.69 -7.97
N THR A 68 0.08 -16.00 -7.92
CA THR A 68 -0.45 -16.88 -6.86
C THR A 68 0.66 -17.43 -5.99
N GLY A 69 0.38 -17.53 -4.69
CA GLY A 69 1.25 -18.14 -3.70
C GLY A 69 1.07 -19.65 -3.53
N MET A 70 1.71 -20.20 -2.49
CA MET A 70 1.86 -21.61 -2.10
C MET A 70 3.08 -22.31 -2.71
N TYR A 71 3.94 -22.88 -1.86
CA TYR A 71 5.08 -23.68 -2.30
C TYR A 71 4.64 -24.84 -3.20
N GLY A 72 5.38 -25.06 -4.29
CA GLY A 72 5.03 -26.05 -5.32
C GLY A 72 3.80 -25.72 -6.18
N ARG A 73 3.10 -24.61 -5.92
CA ARG A 73 1.87 -24.19 -6.64
C ARG A 73 1.89 -22.73 -7.10
N SER A 74 2.94 -21.99 -6.76
CA SER A 74 3.05 -20.58 -7.09
C SER A 74 3.17 -20.38 -8.59
N SER A 75 2.45 -19.41 -9.15
CA SER A 75 2.36 -19.24 -10.60
C SER A 75 2.04 -17.81 -10.98
N VAL A 76 2.40 -17.45 -12.21
CA VAL A 76 2.02 -16.19 -12.86
C VAL A 76 1.04 -16.51 -13.97
N ARG A 77 -0.06 -15.76 -14.05
CA ARG A 77 -1.22 -16.07 -14.89
C ARG A 77 -1.67 -14.85 -15.66
N LYS A 78 -2.14 -15.06 -16.89
CA LYS A 78 -2.97 -14.12 -17.64
C LYS A 78 -4.39 -14.65 -17.64
N VAL A 79 -5.33 -13.85 -17.15
CA VAL A 79 -6.70 -14.27 -16.89
C VAL A 79 -7.67 -13.37 -17.66
N ARG A 80 -8.66 -13.99 -18.31
CA ARG A 80 -9.73 -13.26 -18.96
C ARG A 80 -10.77 -12.83 -17.92
N LEU A 81 -11.01 -11.52 -17.82
CA LEU A 81 -11.94 -10.94 -16.84
C LEU A 81 -13.35 -11.55 -16.93
N ALA A 82 -13.88 -11.73 -18.14
CA ALA A 82 -15.29 -12.09 -18.34
C ALA A 82 -15.71 -13.42 -17.71
N ASP A 83 -14.80 -14.40 -17.65
CA ASP A 83 -15.11 -15.77 -17.23
C ASP A 83 -14.06 -16.40 -16.30
N GLY A 84 -13.05 -15.63 -15.87
CA GLY A 84 -11.98 -16.11 -15.01
C GLY A 84 -11.04 -17.14 -15.67
N LYS A 85 -11.14 -17.35 -16.99
CA LYS A 85 -10.33 -18.36 -17.68
C LYS A 85 -8.86 -17.95 -17.71
N VAL A 86 -8.00 -18.83 -17.21
CA VAL A 86 -6.54 -18.72 -17.37
C VAL A 86 -6.18 -18.98 -18.85
N LEU A 87 -5.61 -17.98 -19.51
CA LEU A 87 -5.22 -18.02 -20.92
C LEU A 87 -3.76 -18.40 -21.11
N GLU A 88 -2.89 -17.91 -20.23
CA GLU A 88 -1.46 -18.20 -20.19
C GLU A 88 -1.07 -18.41 -18.72
N LYS A 89 -0.13 -19.33 -18.46
CA LYS A 89 0.37 -19.62 -17.13
C LYS A 89 1.83 -20.03 -17.19
N THR A 90 2.61 -19.62 -16.21
CA THR A 90 3.94 -20.18 -15.95
C THR A 90 4.09 -20.43 -14.46
N ASP A 91 4.58 -21.61 -14.11
CA ASP A 91 4.87 -21.98 -12.73
C ASP A 91 6.19 -21.36 -12.29
N LEU A 92 6.20 -20.85 -11.05
CA LEU A 92 7.44 -20.46 -10.38
C LEU A 92 8.12 -21.73 -9.82
N PRO A 93 9.44 -21.68 -9.53
CA PRO A 93 10.13 -22.80 -8.90
C PRO A 93 9.41 -23.30 -7.64
N ALA A 94 9.34 -24.62 -7.45
CA ALA A 94 8.60 -25.20 -6.34
C ALA A 94 9.09 -24.75 -4.94
N SER A 95 10.36 -24.33 -4.86
CA SER A 95 11.01 -23.82 -3.64
C SER A 95 10.65 -22.38 -3.28
N VAL A 96 9.89 -21.66 -4.12
CA VAL A 96 9.48 -20.28 -3.83
C VAL A 96 7.99 -20.18 -3.56
N PHE A 97 7.64 -19.19 -2.75
CA PHE A 97 6.27 -18.73 -2.55
C PHE A 97 6.11 -17.41 -3.31
N GLY A 98 5.31 -17.40 -4.37
CA GLY A 98 5.06 -16.22 -5.20
C GLY A 98 4.23 -15.18 -4.46
N GLU A 99 4.58 -13.91 -4.63
CA GLU A 99 3.96 -12.77 -3.94
C GLU A 99 3.50 -11.71 -4.93
N GLY A 100 3.53 -10.43 -4.58
CA GLY A 100 3.06 -9.29 -5.36
C GLY A 100 3.65 -9.20 -6.75
N LEU A 101 2.85 -8.67 -7.68
CA LEU A 101 3.21 -8.52 -9.09
C LEU A 101 2.80 -7.13 -9.59
N THR A 102 3.62 -6.54 -10.46
CA THR A 102 3.24 -5.35 -11.24
C THR A 102 3.88 -5.41 -12.62
N ASP A 103 3.38 -4.64 -13.60
CA ASP A 103 3.99 -4.60 -14.93
C ASP A 103 5.15 -3.61 -15.00
N ARG A 104 6.02 -3.77 -15.98
CA ARG A 104 7.06 -2.82 -16.39
C ARG A 104 7.20 -2.90 -17.91
N GLY A 105 6.39 -2.12 -18.62
CA GLY A 105 6.31 -2.19 -20.08
C GLY A 105 5.75 -3.53 -20.55
N GLN A 106 6.56 -4.32 -21.26
CA GLN A 106 6.24 -5.69 -21.69
C GLN A 106 6.81 -6.78 -20.77
N GLN A 107 7.03 -6.44 -19.50
CA GLN A 107 7.45 -7.38 -18.47
C GLN A 107 6.49 -7.32 -17.30
N LEU A 108 6.43 -8.39 -16.53
CA LEU A 108 5.90 -8.43 -15.18
C LEU A 108 7.06 -8.64 -14.22
N LEU A 109 7.04 -7.90 -13.11
CA LEU A 109 7.90 -8.11 -11.97
C LEU A 109 7.10 -8.88 -10.94
N VAL A 110 7.69 -9.92 -10.36
CA VAL A 110 7.01 -10.80 -9.41
C VAL A 110 7.91 -10.99 -8.20
N LEU A 111 7.40 -10.70 -7.01
CA LEU A 111 8.11 -10.96 -5.76
C LEU A 111 7.96 -12.41 -5.34
N THR A 112 8.82 -12.79 -4.42
CA THR A 112 8.68 -13.97 -3.57
C THR A 112 8.66 -13.56 -2.10
N TRP A 113 8.09 -14.41 -1.25
CA TRP A 113 7.90 -14.10 0.16
C TRP A 113 9.21 -13.92 0.92
N THR A 114 9.98 -14.98 1.14
CA THR A 114 11.17 -14.95 2.01
C THR A 114 12.48 -15.16 1.26
N THR A 115 12.43 -15.54 -0.03
CA THR A 115 13.62 -15.94 -0.78
C THR A 115 14.44 -14.77 -1.32
N GLN A 116 14.07 -13.51 -0.99
CA GLN A 116 14.86 -12.31 -1.30
C GLN A 116 15.16 -12.16 -2.80
N THR A 117 14.28 -12.72 -3.63
CA THR A 117 14.43 -12.85 -5.09
C THR A 117 13.13 -12.49 -5.76
N GLY A 118 13.18 -11.63 -6.77
CA GLY A 118 12.06 -11.37 -7.67
C GLY A 118 12.35 -11.91 -9.06
N TYR A 119 11.30 -12.19 -9.83
CA TYR A 119 11.38 -12.71 -11.19
C TYR A 119 10.95 -11.65 -12.21
N ILE A 120 11.58 -11.66 -13.37
CA ILE A 120 11.21 -10.85 -14.53
C ILE A 120 10.56 -11.78 -15.56
N VAL A 121 9.28 -11.59 -15.79
CA VAL A 121 8.45 -12.42 -16.67
C VAL A 121 8.10 -11.61 -17.93
N LYS A 122 8.32 -12.16 -19.12
CA LYS A 122 8.02 -11.45 -20.38
C LYS A 122 6.55 -11.57 -20.78
N LEU A 123 6.08 -10.52 -21.45
CA LEU A 123 4.83 -10.51 -22.21
C LEU A 123 5.13 -10.46 -23.72
N PRO A 124 4.39 -11.18 -24.56
CA PRO A 124 3.47 -12.27 -24.21
C PRO A 124 4.20 -13.56 -23.80
N GLY A 125 3.47 -14.58 -23.36
CA GLY A 125 3.97 -15.94 -23.15
C GLY A 125 4.39 -16.28 -21.73
N LEU A 126 4.52 -15.29 -20.85
CA LEU A 126 4.88 -15.45 -19.43
C LEU A 126 6.20 -16.21 -19.16
N ALA A 127 7.13 -16.18 -20.12
CA ALA A 127 8.46 -16.75 -19.94
C ALA A 127 9.24 -15.99 -18.85
N VAL A 128 9.78 -16.70 -17.87
CA VAL A 128 10.74 -16.14 -16.91
C VAL A 128 12.06 -15.87 -17.65
N THR A 129 12.49 -14.62 -17.66
CA THR A 129 13.66 -14.15 -18.42
C THR A 129 14.80 -13.61 -17.57
N GLY A 130 14.58 -13.50 -16.26
CA GLY A 130 15.61 -13.04 -15.34
C GLY A 130 15.09 -12.99 -13.92
N ASN A 131 15.96 -12.55 -13.03
CA ASN A 131 15.66 -12.31 -11.62
C ASN A 131 16.32 -11.01 -11.15
N PHE A 132 15.90 -10.55 -9.99
CA PHE A 132 16.50 -9.44 -9.25
C PHE A 132 16.48 -9.77 -7.76
N ALA A 133 17.42 -9.19 -7.00
CA ALA A 133 17.53 -9.44 -5.57
C ALA A 133 17.04 -8.24 -4.76
N TYR A 134 16.48 -8.51 -3.58
CA TYR A 134 16.11 -7.50 -2.59
C TYR A 134 16.27 -8.07 -1.18
N PRO A 135 16.61 -7.25 -0.16
CA PRO A 135 16.75 -7.75 1.21
C PRO A 135 15.40 -7.93 1.91
N GLY A 136 15.28 -8.90 2.80
CA GLY A 136 14.05 -9.14 3.59
C GLY A 136 12.87 -9.70 2.78
N GLU A 137 11.66 -9.55 3.30
CA GLU A 137 10.46 -10.10 2.65
C GLU A 137 9.95 -9.22 1.50
N GLY A 138 9.14 -9.81 0.61
CA GLY A 138 8.38 -9.10 -0.41
C GLY A 138 6.92 -9.54 -0.41
N TRP A 139 5.98 -8.59 -0.36
CA TRP A 139 4.55 -8.85 -0.21
C TRP A 139 3.76 -8.31 -1.41
N GLY A 140 3.64 -6.99 -1.57
CA GLY A 140 2.92 -6.36 -2.68
C GLY A 140 3.83 -5.56 -3.61
N LEU A 141 3.42 -5.42 -4.88
CA LEU A 141 4.05 -4.53 -5.86
C LEU A 141 3.00 -3.68 -6.56
N ALA A 142 3.30 -2.40 -6.72
CA ALA A 142 2.59 -1.50 -7.63
C ALA A 142 3.59 -0.61 -8.36
N ARG A 143 3.14 0.12 -9.38
CA ARG A 143 3.99 1.13 -10.03
C ARG A 143 3.25 2.40 -10.40
N SER A 144 3.98 3.51 -10.31
CA SER A 144 3.68 4.74 -11.04
C SER A 144 4.38 4.70 -12.42
N ALA A 145 4.54 5.87 -13.04
CA ALA A 145 5.35 6.01 -14.26
C ALA A 145 6.87 5.88 -13.99
N ASP A 146 7.34 6.24 -12.80
CA ASP A 146 8.76 6.47 -12.49
C ASP A 146 9.28 5.72 -11.25
N THR A 147 8.40 5.00 -10.56
CA THR A 147 8.68 4.32 -9.29
C THR A 147 7.96 2.98 -9.21
N ILE A 148 8.66 1.96 -8.71
CA ILE A 148 8.05 0.70 -8.25
C ILE A 148 7.90 0.79 -6.73
N TYR A 149 6.71 0.49 -6.22
CA TYR A 149 6.40 0.45 -4.80
C TYR A 149 6.37 -0.99 -4.33
N MET A 150 7.03 -1.28 -3.21
CA MET A 150 7.10 -2.62 -2.64
C MET A 150 6.75 -2.58 -1.15
N SER A 151 5.79 -3.40 -0.75
CA SER A 151 5.47 -3.68 0.66
C SER A 151 6.14 -4.98 1.10
N ASP A 152 6.27 -5.13 2.41
CA ASP A 152 6.89 -6.29 3.04
C ASP A 152 6.20 -6.69 4.37
N GLY A 153 4.91 -6.37 4.50
CA GLY A 153 4.12 -6.61 5.72
C GLY A 153 4.44 -5.64 6.87
N THR A 154 5.45 -4.79 6.74
CA THR A 154 5.71 -3.71 7.70
C THR A 154 4.87 -2.46 7.38
N ALA A 155 5.11 -1.37 8.12
CA ALA A 155 4.55 -0.06 7.80
C ALA A 155 5.38 0.74 6.78
N GLN A 156 6.42 0.13 6.20
CA GLN A 156 7.28 0.79 5.22
C GLN A 156 6.88 0.36 3.81
N ILE A 157 6.85 1.32 2.89
CA ILE A 157 6.82 1.06 1.45
C ILE A 157 8.18 1.45 0.89
N ARG A 158 8.83 0.52 0.20
CA ARG A 158 10.11 0.74 -0.47
C ARG A 158 9.84 1.29 -1.87
N LEU A 159 10.62 2.30 -2.26
CA LEU A 159 10.54 2.94 -3.57
C LEU A 159 11.75 2.47 -4.38
N LEU A 160 11.52 1.62 -5.36
CA LEU A 160 12.56 1.05 -6.19
C LEU A 160 12.66 1.81 -7.52
N ASP A 161 13.89 1.95 -8.00
CA ASP A 161 14.20 2.42 -9.34
C ASP A 161 13.64 1.44 -10.39
N PRO A 162 12.76 1.85 -11.31
CA PRO A 162 12.15 0.91 -12.25
C PRO A 162 13.14 0.23 -13.20
N LYS A 163 14.33 0.81 -13.45
CA LYS A 163 15.31 0.24 -14.38
C LYS A 163 16.18 -0.80 -13.69
N SER A 164 16.82 -0.40 -12.60
CA SER A 164 17.78 -1.20 -11.83
C SER A 164 17.13 -2.08 -10.75
N LEU A 165 15.87 -1.81 -10.39
CA LEU A 165 15.11 -2.46 -9.32
C LEU A 165 15.76 -2.34 -7.93
N ARG A 166 16.68 -1.39 -7.78
CA ARG A 166 17.31 -1.09 -6.49
C ARG A 166 16.46 -0.12 -5.71
N GLU A 167 16.41 -0.32 -4.40
CA GLU A 167 15.75 0.58 -3.47
C GLU A 167 16.45 1.95 -3.49
N ARG A 168 15.68 3.02 -3.70
CA ARG A 168 16.14 4.40 -3.63
C ARG A 168 15.83 5.02 -2.26
N SER A 169 14.64 4.74 -1.73
CA SER A 169 14.15 5.30 -0.47
C SER A 169 12.99 4.46 0.08
N ARG A 170 12.46 4.88 1.23
CA ARG A 170 11.25 4.32 1.84
C ARG A 170 10.34 5.44 2.31
N ILE A 171 9.04 5.18 2.30
CA ILE A 171 8.03 5.99 2.99
C ILE A 171 7.41 5.17 4.12
N ARG A 172 7.12 5.82 5.25
CA ARG A 172 6.42 5.20 6.37
C ARG A 172 4.94 5.51 6.29
N VAL A 173 4.12 4.48 6.19
CA VAL A 173 2.68 4.61 6.11
C VAL A 173 2.09 4.89 7.49
N THR A 174 1.28 5.95 7.59
CA THR A 174 0.65 6.34 8.84
C THR A 174 -0.83 6.68 8.69
N PHE A 175 -1.64 6.23 9.64
CA PHE A 175 -3.03 6.59 9.81
C PHE A 175 -3.17 7.39 11.11
N ASN A 176 -3.58 8.67 11.01
CA ASN A 176 -3.62 9.59 12.16
C ASN A 176 -2.31 9.60 12.98
N GLY A 177 -1.17 9.64 12.29
CA GLY A 177 0.17 9.68 12.88
C GLY A 177 0.67 8.33 13.43
N LYS A 178 -0.16 7.28 13.44
CA LYS A 178 0.24 5.94 13.88
C LYS A 178 0.64 5.07 12.69
N PRO A 179 1.72 4.28 12.79
CA PRO A 179 2.13 3.37 11.72
C PRO A 179 1.04 2.35 11.38
N VAL A 180 0.86 2.05 10.09
CA VAL A 180 -0.05 1.00 9.62
C VAL A 180 0.77 -0.23 9.23
N PRO A 181 0.83 -1.30 10.05
CA PRO A 181 1.53 -2.53 9.68
C PRO A 181 0.68 -3.37 8.71
N GLN A 182 1.21 -4.53 8.30
CA GLN A 182 0.51 -5.54 7.52
C GLN A 182 0.05 -5.05 6.14
N LEU A 183 0.79 -4.10 5.56
CA LEU A 183 0.59 -3.67 4.18
C LEU A 183 0.96 -4.83 3.26
N ASN A 184 -0.02 -5.30 2.50
CA ASN A 184 0.11 -6.47 1.66
C ASN A 184 0.05 -6.07 0.19
N GLU A 185 -0.88 -6.61 -0.59
CA GLU A 185 -1.02 -6.31 -2.00
C GLU A 185 -1.25 -4.80 -2.25
N LEU A 186 -0.67 -4.29 -3.32
CA LEU A 186 -0.61 -2.87 -3.66
C LEU A 186 -1.16 -2.62 -5.05
N GLU A 187 -1.83 -1.49 -5.26
CA GLU A 187 -2.18 -1.02 -6.60
C GLU A 187 -2.04 0.50 -6.73
N TRP A 188 -1.64 0.97 -7.90
CA TRP A 188 -1.59 2.40 -8.20
C TRP A 188 -2.90 2.88 -8.81
N VAL A 189 -3.59 3.78 -8.10
CA VAL A 189 -4.92 4.26 -8.49
C VAL A 189 -4.92 5.78 -8.53
N ASP A 190 -4.89 6.35 -9.74
CA ASP A 190 -5.06 7.79 -9.98
C ASP A 190 -4.20 8.72 -9.11
N GLY A 191 -2.93 8.34 -8.89
CA GLY A 191 -1.97 9.15 -8.12
C GLY A 191 -1.85 8.75 -6.65
N GLU A 192 -2.64 7.79 -6.19
CA GLU A 192 -2.58 7.23 -4.84
C GLU A 192 -2.10 5.78 -4.89
N LEU A 193 -1.45 5.35 -3.80
CA LEU A 193 -1.11 3.95 -3.59
C LEU A 193 -2.19 3.30 -2.73
N PHE A 194 -2.89 2.31 -3.27
CA PHE A 194 -3.83 1.50 -2.52
C PHE A 194 -3.08 0.30 -1.95
N ALA A 195 -3.40 -0.08 -0.72
CA ALA A 195 -2.82 -1.25 -0.08
C ALA A 195 -3.87 -2.05 0.68
N ASN A 196 -3.94 -3.36 0.44
CA ASN A 196 -4.61 -4.26 1.35
C ASN A 196 -3.91 -4.22 2.71
N VAL A 197 -4.67 -4.25 3.80
CA VAL A 197 -4.15 -4.50 5.14
C VAL A 197 -4.49 -5.93 5.52
N TRP A 198 -3.47 -6.80 5.57
CA TRP A 198 -3.65 -8.24 5.78
C TRP A 198 -4.44 -8.54 7.05
N MET A 199 -5.23 -9.62 7.04
CA MET A 199 -6.15 -10.01 8.12
C MET A 199 -7.28 -9.00 8.42
N THR A 200 -7.52 -8.03 7.53
CA THR A 200 -8.66 -7.11 7.61
C THR A 200 -9.44 -7.07 6.31
N ASP A 201 -10.70 -6.68 6.38
CA ASP A 201 -11.52 -6.36 5.19
C ASP A 201 -11.32 -4.90 4.76
N SER A 202 -10.08 -4.40 4.72
CA SER A 202 -9.83 -2.99 4.44
C SER A 202 -8.67 -2.76 3.48
N ILE A 203 -8.83 -1.71 2.68
CA ILE A 203 -7.79 -1.12 1.84
C ILE A 203 -7.51 0.29 2.35
N VAL A 204 -6.24 0.66 2.47
CA VAL A 204 -5.84 2.04 2.75
C VAL A 204 -5.42 2.74 1.46
N ARG A 205 -5.83 4.01 1.33
CA ARG A 205 -5.42 4.92 0.26
C ARG A 205 -4.30 5.79 0.80
N ILE A 206 -3.12 5.69 0.22
CA ILE A 206 -1.89 6.30 0.73
C ILE A 206 -1.44 7.39 -0.24
N ASP A 207 -1.18 8.58 0.30
CA ASP A 207 -0.44 9.60 -0.45
C ASP A 207 1.02 9.15 -0.58
N PRO A 208 1.51 8.87 -1.79
CA PRO A 208 2.84 8.31 -2.01
C PRO A 208 3.98 9.28 -1.66
N ASN A 209 3.69 10.59 -1.56
CA ASN A 209 4.70 11.59 -1.23
C ASN A 209 4.96 11.67 0.28
N SER A 210 3.91 11.52 1.09
CA SER A 210 3.99 11.69 2.54
C SER A 210 3.88 10.39 3.34
N GLY A 211 3.37 9.31 2.72
CA GLY A 211 2.99 8.07 3.41
C GLY A 211 1.73 8.22 4.27
N ARG A 212 1.06 9.37 4.28
CA ARG A 212 -0.17 9.54 5.06
C ARG A 212 -1.32 8.81 4.37
N VAL A 213 -2.10 8.08 5.16
CA VAL A 213 -3.37 7.53 4.70
C VAL A 213 -4.36 8.68 4.51
N VAL A 214 -4.86 8.84 3.30
CA VAL A 214 -5.82 9.87 2.87
C VAL A 214 -7.25 9.35 2.79
N GLY A 215 -7.44 8.03 2.88
CA GLY A 215 -8.73 7.38 2.97
C GLY A 215 -8.61 5.91 3.36
N ARG A 216 -9.66 5.35 3.93
CA ARG A 216 -9.79 3.90 4.16
C ARG A 216 -11.03 3.40 3.41
N ILE A 217 -10.93 2.26 2.75
CA ILE A 217 -12.05 1.59 2.10
C ILE A 217 -12.40 0.38 2.97
N ASP A 218 -13.63 0.37 3.49
CA ASP A 218 -14.16 -0.74 4.29
C ASP A 218 -14.93 -1.70 3.36
N LEU A 219 -14.37 -2.88 3.14
CA LEU A 219 -14.94 -3.96 2.33
C LEU A 219 -15.63 -5.03 3.19
N GLY A 220 -15.90 -4.72 4.45
CA GLY A 220 -16.56 -5.62 5.39
C GLY A 220 -17.80 -6.29 4.82
N GLY A 221 -17.83 -7.61 4.90
CA GLY A 221 -18.95 -8.44 4.46
C GLY A 221 -19.12 -8.58 2.95
N LEU A 222 -18.16 -8.16 2.11
CA LEU A 222 -18.25 -8.23 0.65
C LEU A 222 -18.67 -9.62 0.14
N LEU A 223 -18.00 -10.69 0.57
CA LEU A 223 -18.39 -12.06 0.17
C LEU A 223 -19.80 -12.43 0.65
N ALA A 224 -20.06 -12.25 1.94
CA ALA A 224 -21.31 -12.71 2.56
C ALA A 224 -22.54 -11.96 2.03
N ARG A 225 -22.44 -10.63 1.85
CA ARG A 225 -23.53 -9.78 1.34
C ARG A 225 -23.91 -10.10 -0.11
N HIS A 226 -22.99 -10.69 -0.86
CA HIS A 226 -23.19 -11.07 -2.25
C HIS A 226 -23.39 -12.59 -2.44
N GLY A 227 -23.75 -13.30 -1.38
CA GLY A 227 -24.19 -14.70 -1.43
C GLY A 227 -23.08 -15.68 -1.81
N THR A 228 -21.82 -15.26 -1.72
CA THR A 228 -20.68 -16.13 -2.00
C THR A 228 -20.46 -17.12 -0.85
N ARG A 229 -20.28 -18.40 -1.19
CA ARG A 229 -19.89 -19.42 -0.22
C ARG A 229 -18.49 -19.10 0.30
N THR A 230 -18.40 -18.78 1.59
CA THR A 230 -17.13 -18.47 2.24
C THR A 230 -16.33 -19.72 2.62
N ARG A 231 -16.95 -20.91 2.54
CA ARG A 231 -16.26 -22.17 2.86
C ARG A 231 -15.13 -22.42 1.86
N GLY A 232 -13.89 -22.36 2.35
CA GLY A 232 -12.67 -22.53 1.55
C GLY A 232 -12.07 -21.22 1.03
N ALA A 233 -12.76 -20.08 1.18
CA ALA A 233 -12.19 -18.76 0.96
C ALA A 233 -11.32 -18.35 2.17
N ASP A 234 -10.23 -17.66 1.90
CA ASP A 234 -9.34 -17.08 2.89
C ASP A 234 -9.53 -15.54 2.87
N VAL A 235 -8.51 -14.74 3.14
CA VAL A 235 -8.64 -13.29 3.33
C VAL A 235 -8.74 -12.47 2.04
N LEU A 236 -9.29 -11.26 2.15
CA LEU A 236 -9.20 -10.20 1.14
C LEU A 236 -7.73 -9.94 0.76
N ASN A 237 -7.41 -10.01 -0.54
CA ASN A 237 -6.09 -9.69 -1.08
C ASN A 237 -6.14 -9.64 -2.62
N GLY A 238 -5.64 -8.56 -3.23
CA GLY A 238 -5.63 -8.36 -4.67
C GLY A 238 -6.50 -7.18 -5.08
N ILE A 239 -5.87 -6.15 -5.65
CA ILE A 239 -6.48 -4.92 -6.11
C ILE A 239 -5.98 -4.70 -7.55
N ALA A 240 -6.88 -4.44 -8.49
CA ALA A 240 -6.47 -4.12 -9.86
C ALA A 240 -7.25 -2.94 -10.40
N TYR A 241 -6.62 -2.12 -11.24
CA TYR A 241 -7.21 -0.88 -11.71
C TYR A 241 -7.13 -0.72 -13.23
N ASP A 242 -8.30 -0.60 -13.87
CA ASP A 242 -8.40 -0.16 -15.27
C ASP A 242 -8.44 1.37 -15.31
N GLY A 243 -7.28 2.00 -15.42
CA GLY A 243 -7.17 3.46 -15.48
C GLY A 243 -7.87 4.10 -16.69
N ALA A 244 -8.08 3.36 -17.79
CA ALA A 244 -8.74 3.88 -18.97
C ALA A 244 -10.26 4.01 -18.79
N ARG A 245 -10.86 3.08 -18.04
CA ARG A 245 -12.31 3.06 -17.76
C ARG A 245 -12.67 3.39 -16.30
N LYS A 246 -11.67 3.67 -15.47
CA LYS A 246 -11.83 3.98 -14.04
C LYS A 246 -12.52 2.86 -13.26
N ARG A 247 -12.18 1.61 -13.58
CA ARG A 247 -12.76 0.41 -12.91
C ARG A 247 -11.79 -0.12 -11.88
N LEU A 248 -12.28 -0.32 -10.65
CA LEU A 248 -11.51 -0.89 -9.55
C LEU A 248 -11.99 -2.31 -9.29
N PHE A 249 -11.07 -3.26 -9.30
CA PHE A 249 -11.34 -4.67 -9.05
C PHE A 249 -10.71 -5.11 -7.75
N VAL A 250 -11.43 -5.93 -6.99
CA VAL A 250 -10.95 -6.55 -5.76
C VAL A 250 -11.33 -8.02 -5.70
N THR A 251 -10.46 -8.83 -5.11
CA THR A 251 -10.71 -10.25 -4.85
C THR A 251 -9.99 -10.68 -3.56
N GLY A 252 -9.83 -11.98 -3.35
CA GLY A 252 -9.11 -12.52 -2.22
C GLY A 252 -8.57 -13.91 -2.46
N LYS A 253 -7.80 -14.37 -1.47
CA LYS A 253 -7.14 -15.66 -1.52
C LYS A 253 -8.18 -16.77 -1.49
N LEU A 254 -8.19 -17.62 -2.52
CA LEU A 254 -9.16 -18.71 -2.70
C LEU A 254 -10.61 -18.22 -2.84
N TRP A 255 -10.83 -16.95 -3.19
CA TRP A 255 -12.17 -16.44 -3.44
C TRP A 255 -12.69 -16.98 -4.78
N PRO A 256 -13.95 -17.42 -4.88
CA PRO A 256 -14.54 -17.84 -6.15
C PRO A 256 -14.99 -16.65 -7.02
N ASP A 257 -14.85 -15.42 -6.51
CA ASP A 257 -15.33 -14.21 -7.17
C ASP A 257 -14.31 -13.07 -7.14
N LEU A 258 -14.35 -12.29 -8.20
CA LEU A 258 -13.73 -10.97 -8.30
C LEU A 258 -14.82 -9.92 -8.49
N PHE A 259 -14.72 -8.81 -7.78
CA PHE A 259 -15.72 -7.76 -7.77
C PHE A 259 -15.17 -6.49 -8.41
N GLU A 260 -15.93 -5.90 -9.31
CA GLU A 260 -15.76 -4.49 -9.70
C GLU A 260 -16.55 -3.62 -8.73
N ILE A 261 -15.88 -2.65 -8.13
CA ILE A 261 -16.44 -1.79 -7.09
C ILE A 261 -16.29 -0.32 -7.43
N GLU A 262 -17.24 0.48 -6.95
CA GLU A 262 -17.12 1.92 -6.83
C GLU A 262 -17.02 2.31 -5.36
N LEU A 263 -16.19 3.33 -5.08
CA LEU A 263 -16.04 3.86 -3.73
C LEU A 263 -17.18 4.84 -3.42
N MET A 264 -17.91 4.54 -2.35
CA MET A 264 -18.97 5.41 -1.86
C MET A 264 -18.42 6.27 -0.72
N PRO A 265 -18.48 7.61 -0.81
CA PRO A 265 -17.97 8.47 0.25
C PRO A 265 -18.74 8.23 1.55
N PRO A 266 -18.13 8.53 2.72
CA PRO A 266 -18.83 8.46 3.99
C PRO A 266 -20.11 9.30 3.93
N ALA A 267 -21.21 8.76 4.47
CA ALA A 267 -22.46 9.49 4.57
C ALA A 267 -22.23 10.83 5.31
N PRO A 268 -22.86 11.93 4.88
CA PRO A 268 -22.82 13.18 5.63
C PRO A 268 -23.22 12.90 7.07
N ARG A 269 -22.41 13.35 8.03
CA ARG A 269 -22.78 13.28 9.45
C ARG A 269 -24.14 13.96 9.60
N ALA A 270 -25.15 13.22 10.06
CA ALA A 270 -26.42 13.83 10.44
C ALA A 270 -26.10 14.96 11.43
N ALA A 271 -26.55 16.18 11.13
CA ALA A 271 -26.38 17.29 12.04
C ALA A 271 -27.02 16.89 13.37
N LYS A 272 -26.25 16.93 14.47
CA LYS A 272 -26.85 16.74 15.79
C LYS A 272 -27.97 17.77 15.94
N PRO A 273 -29.20 17.37 16.32
CA PRO A 273 -30.21 18.36 16.69
C PRO A 273 -29.62 19.22 17.80
N ARG A 274 -29.77 20.55 17.63
CA ARG A 274 -29.34 21.55 18.61
C ARG A 274 -30.08 21.38 19.93
#